data_AF-A0AAW0RJS0-F1
#
_entry.id   AF-A0AAW0RJS0-F1
#
_cell.length_a   1.000
_cell.length_b   1.000
_cell.length_c   1.000
_cell.angle_alpha   90.00
_cell.angle_beta   90.00
_cell.angle_gamma   90.00
#
_symmetry.space_group_name_H-M   'P 1'
#
loop_
_entity.id
_entity.type
_entity.pdbx_description
1 polymer ?
#
loop_
_entity_poly.entity_id
_entity_poly.type
_entity_poly.pdbx_seq_one_letter_code
_entity_poly.pdbx_strand_id
1 'polypeptide(L)'
;MEILPTIIAAAATSACRFPLIAQSALGQRFCPRAVVDEVQDLARRLSPTSQVLLPGEEGFFEASRRWSAFDEPRPGIVVIPGETSDVAKTVQYANDHGTPFLAIGGQHGATSTLAKLRGGIGIAMSTLDSIELSADGQTAKVGGGALSKTVIGALWEAGKQTGTTPSHSPPLLAGLLTAGVYRT
;
A
#
# COMPACT_ATOMS: atom_id res chain seq x y z
N MET A 1 12.00 37.75 12.60
CA MET A 1 11.12 36.72 13.19
C MET A 1 10.06 36.44 12.15
N GLU A 2 10.43 35.63 11.16
CA GLU A 2 9.73 35.47 9.89
C GLU A 2 8.93 34.17 9.95
N ILE A 3 7.61 34.32 10.03
CA ILE A 3 6.62 33.25 9.94
C ILE A 3 6.13 33.27 8.50
N LEU A 4 6.52 32.25 7.71
CA LEU A 4 5.81 31.63 6.56
C LEU A 4 6.85 31.04 5.59
N PRO A 5 6.95 29.71 5.50
CA PRO A 5 6.71 29.11 4.19
C PRO A 5 6.05 27.71 4.33
N THR A 6 4.76 27.64 4.65
CA THR A 6 4.05 26.33 4.71
C THR A 6 2.75 26.29 3.90
N ILE A 7 2.28 27.41 3.35
CA ILE A 7 0.95 27.45 2.69
C ILE A 7 1.01 27.11 1.19
N ILE A 8 2.18 27.08 0.54
CA ILE A 8 2.24 26.92 -0.94
C ILE A 8 2.13 25.45 -1.39
N ALA A 9 2.39 24.46 -0.55
CA ALA A 9 2.41 23.05 -0.98
C ALA A 9 1.02 22.39 -1.15
N ALA A 10 -0.01 22.87 -0.44
CA ALA A 10 -1.33 22.24 -0.46
C ALA A 10 -2.21 22.62 -1.66
N ALA A 11 -1.89 23.73 -2.35
CA ALA A 11 -2.68 24.18 -3.50
C ALA A 11 -2.27 23.51 -4.83
N ALA A 12 -1.05 22.94 -4.90
CA ALA A 12 -0.50 22.40 -6.15
C ALA A 12 -1.08 21.02 -6.53
N THR A 13 -1.47 20.19 -5.55
CA THR A 13 -1.99 18.84 -5.80
C THR A 13 -3.48 18.84 -6.17
N SER A 14 -4.27 19.77 -5.62
CA SER A 14 -5.67 19.96 -6.00
C SER A 14 -5.85 20.44 -7.45
N ALA A 15 -4.87 21.20 -7.96
CA ALA A 15 -4.90 21.78 -9.31
C ALA A 15 -4.80 20.75 -10.44
N CYS A 16 -4.30 19.53 -10.17
CA CYS A 16 -4.13 18.49 -11.18
C CYS A 16 -5.41 17.68 -11.45
N ARG A 17 -6.50 17.94 -10.71
CA ARG A 17 -7.86 17.42 -10.98
C ARG A 17 -8.64 18.23 -12.02
N PHE A 18 -8.23 19.47 -12.34
CA PHE A 18 -8.92 20.32 -13.30
C PHE A 18 -8.22 20.32 -14.67
N PRO A 19 -8.85 19.79 -15.73
CA PRO A 19 -8.20 19.59 -17.03
C PRO A 19 -7.74 20.91 -17.70
N LEU A 20 -8.35 22.05 -17.35
CA LEU A 20 -7.99 23.36 -17.89
C LEU A 20 -6.72 23.96 -17.26
N ILE A 21 -6.41 23.63 -16.01
CA ILE A 21 -5.22 24.18 -15.30
C ILE A 21 -3.99 23.31 -15.58
N ALA A 22 -4.18 21.99 -15.66
CA ALA A 22 -3.14 21.03 -16.02
C ALA A 22 -2.55 21.25 -17.43
N GLN A 23 -3.32 21.82 -18.36
CA GLN A 23 -2.88 22.08 -19.74
C GLN A 23 -2.13 23.40 -19.93
N SER A 24 -2.16 24.30 -18.93
CA SER A 24 -1.48 25.59 -18.98
C SER A 24 0.05 25.46 -18.83
N ALA A 25 0.82 26.38 -19.43
CA ALA A 25 2.28 26.38 -19.34
C ALA A 25 2.82 26.54 -17.90
N LEU A 26 2.03 27.12 -16.97
CA LEU A 26 2.36 27.16 -15.55
C LEU A 26 2.02 25.83 -14.84
N GLY A 27 0.93 25.15 -15.21
CA GLY A 27 0.55 23.86 -14.63
C GLY A 27 1.53 22.71 -14.97
N GLN A 28 2.10 22.75 -16.18
CA GLN A 28 3.14 21.78 -16.62
C GLN A 28 4.44 21.85 -15.81
N ARG A 29 4.69 22.95 -15.09
CA ARG A 29 5.87 23.09 -14.20
C ARG A 29 5.65 22.46 -12.83
N PHE A 30 4.41 22.21 -12.44
CA PHE A 30 4.05 21.66 -11.13
C PHE A 30 3.52 20.21 -11.21
N CYS A 31 2.92 19.80 -12.32
CA CYS A 31 2.57 18.41 -12.62
C CYS A 31 3.17 18.06 -14.00
N PRO A 32 4.29 17.29 -14.05
CA PRO A 32 4.77 16.77 -15.33
C PRO A 32 3.66 15.90 -15.91
N ARG A 33 3.17 16.25 -17.10
CA ARG A 33 2.12 15.52 -17.84
C ARG A 33 2.33 13.99 -17.83
N ALA A 34 3.59 13.57 -17.94
CA ALA A 34 4.00 12.17 -17.89
C ALA A 34 3.50 11.42 -16.63
N VAL A 35 3.55 12.01 -15.44
CA VAL A 35 3.14 11.34 -14.20
C VAL A 35 1.63 11.16 -14.12
N VAL A 36 0.87 12.15 -14.61
CA VAL A 36 -0.59 12.08 -14.67
C VAL A 36 -1.04 11.03 -15.68
N ASP A 37 -0.36 10.96 -16.82
CA ASP A 37 -0.65 9.97 -17.87
C ASP A 37 -0.35 8.54 -17.39
N GLU A 38 0.76 8.33 -16.66
CA GLU A 38 1.12 7.04 -16.04
C GLU A 38 0.09 6.59 -14.99
N VAL A 39 -0.34 7.49 -14.10
CA VAL A 39 -1.35 7.18 -13.08
C VAL A 39 -2.68 6.80 -13.72
N GLN A 40 -3.10 7.54 -14.74
CA GLN A 40 -4.34 7.23 -15.45
C GLN A 40 -4.24 5.91 -16.23
N ASP A 41 -3.08 5.59 -16.81
CA ASP A 41 -2.90 4.30 -17.48
C ASP A 41 -2.95 3.13 -16.52
N LEU A 42 -2.25 3.24 -15.39
CA LEU A 42 -2.31 2.23 -14.34
C LEU A 42 -3.74 2.07 -13.83
N ALA A 43 -4.43 3.16 -13.48
CA ALA A 43 -5.80 3.11 -12.95
C ALA A 43 -6.79 2.44 -13.93
N ARG A 44 -6.65 2.63 -15.24
CA ARG A 44 -7.51 1.99 -16.25
C ARG A 44 -7.35 0.47 -16.32
N ARG A 45 -6.20 -0.07 -15.90
CA ARG A 45 -5.91 -1.52 -15.94
C ARG A 45 -6.47 -2.24 -14.71
N LEU A 46 -6.63 -1.53 -13.61
CA LEU A 46 -7.06 -2.07 -12.33
C LEU A 46 -8.59 -2.15 -12.21
N SER A 47 -9.05 -2.84 -11.19
CA SER A 47 -10.47 -2.99 -10.88
C SER A 47 -11.12 -1.65 -10.47
N PRO A 48 -12.45 -1.50 -10.63
CA PRO A 48 -13.16 -0.29 -10.21
C PRO A 48 -13.10 0.00 -8.69
N THR A 49 -12.77 -1.02 -7.89
CA THR A 49 -12.65 -0.91 -6.43
C THR A 49 -11.23 -0.56 -5.97
N SER A 50 -10.26 -0.53 -6.89
CA SER A 50 -8.89 -0.11 -6.62
C SER A 50 -8.77 1.42 -6.53
N GLN A 51 -7.70 1.89 -5.88
CA GLN A 51 -7.34 3.30 -5.84
C GLN A 51 -5.87 3.47 -6.20
N VAL A 52 -5.57 4.49 -7.00
CA VAL A 52 -4.20 4.89 -7.34
C VAL A 52 -4.02 6.31 -6.82
N LEU A 53 -3.14 6.46 -5.83
CA LEU A 53 -2.95 7.68 -5.06
C LEU A 53 -1.60 8.32 -5.37
N LEU A 54 -1.59 9.64 -5.50
CA LEU A 54 -0.42 10.49 -5.64
C LEU A 54 -0.04 11.18 -4.32
N PRO A 55 1.24 11.59 -4.15
CA PRO A 55 1.67 12.37 -3.00
C PRO A 55 0.79 13.62 -2.82
N GLY A 56 0.21 13.76 -1.63
CA GLY A 56 -0.68 14.88 -1.29
C GLY A 56 -2.17 14.63 -1.55
N GLU A 57 -2.54 13.47 -2.09
CA GLU A 57 -3.93 13.01 -2.09
C GLU A 57 -4.34 12.44 -0.73
N GLU A 58 -5.63 12.53 -0.41
CA GLU A 58 -6.19 11.95 0.81
C GLU A 58 -5.94 10.44 0.85
N GLY A 59 -5.53 9.93 2.01
CA GLY A 59 -5.21 8.52 2.19
C GLY A 59 -3.82 8.09 1.71
N PHE A 60 -3.09 8.89 0.92
CA PHE A 60 -1.73 8.55 0.47
C PHE A 60 -0.81 8.30 1.66
N PHE A 61 -0.78 9.24 2.61
CA PHE A 61 0.08 9.14 3.79
C PHE A 61 -0.25 7.90 4.62
N GLU A 62 -1.53 7.63 4.87
CA GLU A 62 -1.97 6.47 5.66
C GLU A 62 -1.62 5.14 4.98
N ALA A 63 -1.79 5.07 3.67
CA ALA A 63 -1.49 3.89 2.86
C ALA A 63 0.02 3.64 2.70
N SER A 64 0.85 4.68 2.74
CA SER A 64 2.32 4.57 2.69
C SER A 64 3.00 4.58 4.06
N ARG A 65 2.27 4.83 5.15
CA ARG A 65 2.84 5.05 6.49
C ARG A 65 3.65 3.85 6.94
N ARG A 66 4.67 4.12 7.75
CA ARG A 66 5.45 3.09 8.45
C ARG A 66 5.42 3.29 9.94
N TRP A 67 5.58 2.19 10.67
CA TRP A 67 5.79 2.22 12.12
C TRP A 67 7.14 2.86 12.48
N SER A 68 8.17 2.65 11.66
CA SER A 68 9.50 3.24 11.85
C SER A 68 9.80 4.28 10.78
N ALA A 69 10.40 5.40 11.18
CA ALA A 69 10.96 6.40 10.27
C ALA A 69 12.36 6.02 9.73
N PHE A 70 12.96 4.94 10.24
CA PHE A 70 14.28 4.49 9.81
C PHE A 70 14.25 4.09 8.32
N ASP A 71 15.12 4.69 7.51
CA ASP A 71 15.30 4.40 6.09
C ASP A 71 13.98 4.26 5.33
N GLU A 72 13.19 5.34 5.35
CA GLU A 72 11.86 5.34 4.77
C GLU A 72 11.86 5.22 3.24
N PRO A 73 11.12 4.26 2.65
CA PRO A 73 10.81 4.26 1.23
C PRO A 73 10.03 5.52 0.86
N ARG A 74 10.24 6.04 -0.34
CA ARG A 74 9.51 7.22 -0.85
C ARG A 74 8.81 6.83 -2.15
N PRO A 75 7.63 6.18 -2.07
CA PRO A 75 6.84 5.87 -3.26
C PRO A 75 6.42 7.16 -3.96
N GLY A 76 6.44 7.16 -5.29
CA GLY A 76 5.89 8.22 -6.13
C GLY A 76 4.40 8.02 -6.42
N ILE A 77 3.92 6.78 -6.31
CA ILE A 77 2.53 6.37 -6.49
C ILE A 77 2.22 5.30 -5.44
N VAL A 78 1.02 5.30 -4.88
CA VAL A 78 0.52 4.23 -4.01
C VAL A 78 -0.74 3.62 -4.62
N VAL A 79 -0.73 2.30 -4.85
CA VAL A 79 -1.90 1.54 -5.28
C VAL A 79 -2.50 0.84 -4.07
N ILE A 80 -3.80 1.06 -3.84
CA ILE A 80 -4.62 0.27 -2.94
C ILE A 80 -5.43 -0.71 -3.81
N PRO A 81 -5.09 -2.02 -3.82
CA PRO A 81 -5.80 -3.03 -4.59
C PRO A 81 -7.26 -3.15 -4.14
N GLY A 82 -8.18 -3.38 -5.08
CA GLY A 82 -9.55 -3.79 -4.77
C GLY A 82 -9.73 -5.31 -4.75
N GLU A 83 -8.91 -6.00 -5.53
CA GLU A 83 -8.90 -7.46 -5.68
C GLU A 83 -7.47 -7.99 -5.85
N THR A 84 -7.29 -9.32 -5.72
CA THR A 84 -5.96 -9.94 -5.86
C THR A 84 -5.34 -9.73 -7.24
N SER A 85 -6.16 -9.67 -8.31
CA SER A 85 -5.70 -9.39 -9.69
C SER A 85 -5.05 -8.02 -9.84
N ASP A 86 -5.45 -7.02 -9.05
CA ASP A 86 -4.87 -5.68 -9.12
C ASP A 86 -3.40 -5.68 -8.70
N VAL A 87 -3.03 -6.51 -7.73
CA VAL A 87 -1.63 -6.69 -7.32
C VAL A 87 -0.81 -7.22 -8.49
N ALA A 88 -1.28 -8.29 -9.14
CA ALA A 88 -0.58 -8.89 -10.28
C ALA A 88 -0.44 -7.91 -11.45
N LYS A 89 -1.52 -7.18 -11.79
CA LYS A 89 -1.51 -6.14 -12.83
C LYS A 89 -0.57 -4.99 -12.49
N THR A 90 -0.51 -4.58 -11.22
CA THR A 90 0.39 -3.51 -10.77
C THR A 90 1.86 -3.95 -10.86
N VAL A 91 2.18 -5.19 -10.45
CA VAL A 91 3.52 -5.76 -10.60
C VAL A 91 3.89 -5.88 -12.08
N GLN A 92 2.98 -6.34 -12.92
CA GLN A 92 3.20 -6.42 -14.37
C GLN A 92 3.48 -5.03 -14.96
N TYR A 93 2.64 -4.04 -14.64
CA TYR A 93 2.85 -2.66 -15.07
C TYR A 93 4.21 -2.11 -14.62
N ALA A 94 4.59 -2.36 -13.36
CA ALA A 94 5.88 -1.94 -12.82
C ALA A 94 7.04 -2.56 -13.59
N ASN A 95 6.97 -3.85 -13.90
CA ASN A 95 7.99 -4.56 -14.68
C ASN A 95 8.07 -4.05 -16.12
N ASP A 96 6.92 -3.85 -16.78
CA ASP A 96 6.85 -3.38 -18.17
C ASP A 96 7.47 -1.96 -18.34
N HIS A 97 7.40 -1.13 -17.30
CA HIS A 97 7.93 0.23 -17.28
C HIS A 97 9.28 0.36 -16.57
N GLY A 98 9.85 -0.74 -16.04
CA GLY A 98 11.09 -0.70 -15.27
C GLY A 98 10.99 0.08 -13.94
N THR A 99 9.78 0.26 -13.42
CA THR A 99 9.50 1.02 -12.22
C THR A 99 9.67 0.13 -10.98
N PRO A 100 10.48 0.52 -9.98
CA PRO A 100 10.62 -0.26 -8.76
C PRO A 100 9.30 -0.24 -7.97
N PHE A 101 8.97 -1.35 -7.32
CA PHE A 101 7.76 -1.46 -6.51
C PHE A 101 8.02 -2.08 -5.14
N LEU A 102 7.12 -1.84 -4.20
CA LEU A 102 7.17 -2.34 -2.84
C LEU A 102 5.77 -2.71 -2.36
N ALA A 103 5.59 -3.94 -1.88
CA ALA A 103 4.37 -4.32 -1.16
C ALA A 103 4.40 -3.74 0.27
N ILE A 104 3.32 -3.08 0.66
CA ILE A 104 3.12 -2.43 1.96
C ILE A 104 2.01 -3.18 2.69
N GLY A 105 2.41 -4.07 3.62
CA GLY A 105 1.50 -4.77 4.54
C GLY A 105 1.36 -4.02 5.86
N GLY A 106 1.49 -4.72 6.99
CA GLY A 106 1.37 -4.13 8.34
C GLY A 106 2.49 -3.18 8.78
N GLN A 107 3.22 -2.54 7.86
CA GLN A 107 4.02 -1.33 8.13
C GLN A 107 5.21 -1.46 9.12
N HIS A 108 5.55 -2.67 9.55
CA HIS A 108 6.62 -2.96 10.53
C HIS A 108 8.01 -3.25 9.93
N GLY A 109 8.16 -3.25 8.61
CA GLY A 109 9.47 -3.43 7.97
C GLY A 109 10.44 -2.31 8.34
N ALA A 110 11.61 -2.66 8.88
CA ALA A 110 12.65 -1.72 9.33
C ALA A 110 14.03 -2.14 8.83
N THR A 111 14.19 -2.24 7.50
CA THR A 111 15.47 -2.55 6.84
C THR A 111 15.89 -1.43 5.91
N SER A 112 17.20 -1.21 5.78
CA SER A 112 17.77 -0.20 4.87
C SER A 112 17.47 -0.47 3.40
N THR A 113 17.16 -1.72 3.04
CA THR A 113 16.75 -2.10 1.69
C THR A 113 15.43 -1.45 1.25
N LEU A 114 14.53 -1.11 2.18
CA LEU A 114 13.27 -0.46 1.86
C LEU A 114 13.50 0.97 1.33
N ALA A 115 14.47 1.70 1.86
CA ALA A 115 14.84 3.04 1.38
C ALA A 115 15.27 3.09 -0.10
N LYS A 116 15.58 1.94 -0.72
CA LYS A 116 15.91 1.87 -2.15
C LYS A 116 14.72 2.26 -3.04
N LEU A 117 13.49 2.16 -2.54
CA LEU A 117 12.32 2.67 -3.25
C LEU A 117 12.32 4.21 -3.21
N ARG A 118 12.58 4.83 -4.38
CA ARG A 118 12.53 6.28 -4.60
C ARG A 118 11.74 6.56 -5.88
N GLY A 119 10.56 7.16 -5.75
CA GLY A 119 9.68 7.46 -6.89
C GLY A 119 8.99 6.23 -7.51
N GLY A 120 9.05 5.07 -6.86
CA GLY A 120 8.43 3.83 -7.33
C GLY A 120 6.97 3.65 -6.89
N ILE A 121 6.43 2.44 -7.09
CA ILE A 121 5.06 2.09 -6.75
C ILE A 121 5.00 1.42 -5.37
N GLY A 122 4.27 2.01 -4.43
CA GLY A 122 3.84 1.33 -3.21
C GLY A 122 2.54 0.54 -3.47
N ILE A 123 2.46 -0.71 -3.05
CA ILE A 123 1.25 -1.55 -3.17
C ILE A 123 0.70 -1.79 -1.77
N ALA A 124 -0.29 -1.02 -1.35
CA ALA A 124 -0.88 -1.08 -0.02
C ALA A 124 -1.85 -2.26 0.07
N MET A 125 -1.42 -3.35 0.71
CA MET A 125 -2.15 -4.63 0.75
C MET A 125 -3.32 -4.64 1.74
N SER A 126 -3.58 -3.55 2.47
CA SER A 126 -4.49 -3.52 3.64
C SER A 126 -5.93 -3.95 3.35
N THR A 127 -6.41 -3.81 2.11
CA THR A 127 -7.73 -4.26 1.67
C THR A 127 -7.83 -5.76 1.43
N LEU A 128 -6.68 -6.44 1.29
CA LEU A 128 -6.59 -7.89 1.09
C LEU A 128 -6.31 -8.57 2.43
N ASP A 129 -7.20 -8.38 3.41
CA ASP A 129 -7.06 -8.80 4.81
C ASP A 129 -8.00 -9.96 5.24
N SER A 130 -8.64 -10.61 4.27
CA SER A 130 -9.59 -11.71 4.49
C SER A 130 -9.01 -12.85 5.33
N ILE A 131 -9.82 -13.43 6.22
CA ILE A 131 -9.49 -14.64 6.97
C ILE A 131 -10.63 -15.64 6.79
N GLU A 132 -10.33 -16.77 6.14
CA GLU A 132 -11.30 -17.83 5.89
C GLU A 132 -10.80 -19.14 6.50
N LEU A 133 -11.55 -19.71 7.43
CA LEU A 133 -11.26 -21.02 8.00
C LEU A 133 -11.79 -22.13 7.10
N SER A 134 -11.04 -23.22 6.97
CA SER A 134 -11.53 -24.44 6.33
C SER A 134 -12.71 -25.03 7.12
N ALA A 135 -13.56 -25.81 6.45
CA ALA A 135 -14.75 -26.39 7.08
C ALA A 135 -14.42 -27.33 8.27
N ASP A 136 -13.25 -27.97 8.25
CA ASP A 136 -12.72 -28.79 9.35
C ASP A 136 -11.99 -27.98 10.44
N GLY A 137 -11.82 -26.67 10.22
CA GLY A 137 -11.12 -25.74 11.08
C GLY A 137 -9.64 -26.07 11.33
N GLN A 138 -9.00 -26.81 10.42
CA GLN A 138 -7.58 -27.20 10.52
C GLN A 138 -6.65 -26.25 9.78
N THR A 139 -7.18 -25.44 8.86
CA THR A 139 -6.39 -24.48 8.08
C THR A 139 -7.12 -23.15 7.95
N ALA A 140 -6.38 -22.08 7.67
CA ALA A 140 -6.92 -20.76 7.41
C ALA A 140 -6.28 -20.17 6.15
N LYS A 141 -7.11 -19.65 5.24
CA LYS A 141 -6.66 -18.80 4.12
C LYS A 141 -6.62 -17.36 4.62
N VAL A 142 -5.43 -16.78 4.64
CA VAL A 142 -5.17 -15.43 5.17
C VAL A 142 -4.73 -14.53 4.02
N GLY A 143 -5.35 -13.36 3.91
CA GLY A 143 -4.99 -12.34 2.93
C GLY A 143 -3.63 -11.71 3.23
N GLY A 144 -2.89 -11.30 2.20
CA GLY A 144 -1.54 -10.77 2.35
C GLY A 144 -1.44 -9.45 3.14
N GLY A 145 -2.55 -8.73 3.30
CA GLY A 145 -2.66 -7.54 4.12
C GLY A 145 -3.07 -7.79 5.57
N ALA A 146 -3.46 -9.02 5.92
CA ALA A 146 -4.01 -9.31 7.24
C ALA A 146 -2.98 -9.09 8.35
N LEU A 147 -3.39 -8.35 9.39
CA LEU A 147 -2.59 -8.09 10.56
C LEU A 147 -2.65 -9.29 11.52
N SER A 148 -1.54 -9.56 12.21
CA SER A 148 -1.47 -10.66 13.19
C SER A 148 -2.60 -10.56 14.23
N LYS A 149 -2.94 -9.36 14.72
CA LYS A 149 -4.05 -9.14 15.66
C LYS A 149 -5.38 -9.66 15.12
N THR A 150 -5.71 -9.34 13.87
CA THR A 150 -6.97 -9.75 13.25
C THR A 150 -7.02 -11.26 13.07
N VAL A 151 -5.91 -11.87 12.65
CA VAL A 151 -5.80 -13.34 12.51
C VAL A 151 -5.96 -14.03 13.86
N ILE A 152 -5.23 -13.58 14.89
CA ILE A 152 -5.31 -14.14 16.24
C ILE A 152 -6.74 -14.03 16.78
N GLY A 153 -7.38 -12.87 16.61
CA GLY A 153 -8.77 -12.66 17.02
C GLY A 153 -9.73 -13.63 16.33
N ALA A 154 -9.66 -13.75 15.01
CA ALA A 154 -10.53 -14.66 14.25
C ALA A 154 -10.34 -16.13 14.64
N LEU A 155 -9.10 -16.56 14.90
CA LEU A 155 -8.82 -17.91 15.37
C LEU A 155 -9.33 -18.13 16.79
N TRP A 156 -9.15 -17.14 17.68
CA TRP A 156 -9.60 -17.21 19.06
C TRP A 156 -11.12 -17.42 19.16
N GLU A 157 -11.90 -16.63 18.40
CA GLU A 157 -13.37 -16.79 18.34
C GLU A 157 -13.79 -18.18 17.83
N ALA A 158 -12.94 -18.85 17.05
CA ALA A 158 -13.17 -20.21 16.57
C ALA A 158 -12.62 -21.32 17.50
N GLY A 159 -12.07 -20.98 18.67
CA GLY A 159 -11.41 -21.94 19.58
C GLY A 159 -10.12 -22.52 19.00
N LYS A 160 -9.39 -21.71 18.23
CA LYS A 160 -8.15 -22.06 17.52
C LYS A 160 -7.02 -21.10 17.87
N GLN A 161 -5.79 -21.54 17.65
CA GLN A 161 -4.58 -20.74 17.83
C GLN A 161 -3.59 -20.99 16.71
N THR A 162 -2.70 -20.02 16.46
CA THR A 162 -1.57 -20.17 15.53
C THR A 162 -0.30 -19.66 16.21
N GLY A 163 0.84 -20.26 15.87
CA GLY A 163 2.14 -19.73 16.30
C GLY A 163 2.38 -18.37 15.66
N THR A 164 2.53 -17.34 16.48
CA THR A 164 2.90 -15.99 16.03
C THR A 164 4.11 -15.51 16.80
N THR A 165 4.83 -14.52 16.25
CA THR A 165 5.84 -13.77 17.02
C THR A 165 5.16 -12.95 18.12
N PRO A 166 5.85 -12.58 19.22
CA PRO A 166 5.25 -11.88 20.36
C PRO A 166 4.57 -10.54 20.04
N SER A 167 4.88 -9.94 18.90
CA SER A 167 4.25 -8.71 18.42
C SER A 167 2.94 -9.01 17.69
N HIS A 168 1.84 -8.39 18.14
CA HIS A 168 0.50 -8.54 17.58
C HIS A 168 0.27 -7.76 16.27
N SER A 169 1.26 -6.98 15.83
CA SER A 169 1.09 -5.98 14.78
C SER A 169 1.65 -6.32 13.38
N PRO A 170 2.70 -7.14 13.18
CA PRO A 170 3.22 -7.38 11.84
C PRO A 170 2.22 -8.19 11.00
N PRO A 171 2.25 -8.07 9.66
CA PRO A 171 1.46 -8.94 8.81
C PRO A 171 1.97 -10.37 8.95
N LEU A 172 1.04 -11.32 9.07
CA LEU A 172 1.36 -12.73 9.30
C LEU A 172 2.12 -13.37 8.12
N LEU A 173 2.06 -12.76 6.93
CA LEU A 173 2.56 -13.34 5.68
C LEU A 173 3.84 -12.71 5.11
N ALA A 174 4.31 -11.56 5.63
CA ALA A 174 5.42 -10.83 4.99
C ALA A 174 6.82 -11.11 5.59
N GLY A 175 7.00 -12.15 6.40
CA GLY A 175 8.34 -12.45 6.94
C GLY A 175 8.52 -13.75 7.69
N LEU A 176 7.46 -14.45 8.04
CA LEU A 176 7.51 -15.76 8.69
C LEU A 176 6.18 -16.41 8.34
N LEU A 177 6.15 -17.61 7.76
CA LEU A 177 5.27 -18.67 8.24
C LEU A 177 5.32 -19.89 7.32
N THR A 178 5.83 -20.98 7.90
CA THR A 178 5.06 -22.21 8.05
C THR A 178 4.41 -22.15 9.44
N ALA A 179 3.09 -21.94 9.56
CA ALA A 179 2.38 -22.20 10.83
C ALA A 179 1.23 -23.18 10.62
N GLY A 180 1.21 -24.22 11.44
CA GLY A 180 0.03 -25.05 11.67
C GLY A 180 -0.98 -24.33 12.57
N VAL A 181 -2.26 -24.66 12.38
CA VAL A 181 -3.35 -24.25 13.27
C VAL A 181 -3.45 -25.31 14.38
N TYR A 182 -3.55 -24.86 15.62
CA TYR A 182 -3.68 -25.72 16.80
C TYR A 182 -5.04 -25.52 17.47
N ARG A 183 -5.54 -26.57 18.12
CA ARG A 183 -6.76 -26.54 18.92
C ARG A 183 -6.41 -26.16 20.36
N THR A 184 -7.25 -25.34 20.99
CA THR A 184 -7.20 -25.09 22.44
C THR A 184 -7.81 -26.22 23.25
#